data_AF-A0A699SVE3-F1
#
_entry.id   AF-A0A699SVE3-F1
#
_cell.length_a   1.000
_cell.length_b   1.000
_cell.length_c   1.000
_cell.angle_alpha   90.00
_cell.angle_beta   90.00
_cell.angle_gamma   90.00
#
_symmetry.space_group_name_H-M   'P 1'
#
loop_
_entity.id
_entity.type
_entity.pdbx_description
1 polymer ?
#
loop_
_entity_poly.entity_id
_entity_poly.type
_entity_poly.pdbx_seq_one_letter_code
_entity_poly.pdbx_strand_id
1 'polypeptide(L)'
;YFDSVGVSHQMPSVRTPQQNDVVERRNRTFVEAARTMLIFSRAPLFLWAEAIATACFTQNRSIIHRRFNKTPYELINDRKPNISYLHVFGALCYPKIDREDIRKLGAKGDIGFFISYCVKCSTCSRTLSSSDVNGIYNNCKHRSNTN
;
A
#
# COMPACT_ATOMS: atom_id res chain seq x y z
N TYR A 1 -2.91 -22.33 18.30
CA TYR A 1 -3.52 -21.59 17.17
C TYR A 1 -3.16 -22.23 15.83
N PHE A 2 -1.88 -22.39 15.49
CA PHE A 2 -1.50 -22.98 14.20
C PHE A 2 -2.01 -24.41 14.00
N ASP A 3 -1.94 -25.25 15.03
CA ASP A 3 -2.47 -26.62 14.97
C ASP A 3 -3.99 -26.68 14.78
N SER A 4 -4.74 -25.73 15.36
CA SER A 4 -6.20 -25.68 15.21
C SER A 4 -6.68 -25.25 13.82
N VAL A 5 -5.80 -24.65 13.01
CA VAL A 5 -6.08 -24.30 11.60
C VAL A 5 -5.34 -25.20 10.61
N GLY A 6 -4.72 -26.30 11.09
CA GLY A 6 -3.99 -27.24 10.25
C GLY A 6 -2.70 -26.70 9.64
N VAL A 7 -2.10 -25.66 10.25
CA VAL A 7 -0.85 -25.06 9.79
C VAL A 7 0.32 -25.59 10.62
N SER A 8 1.27 -26.25 9.96
CA SER A 8 2.54 -26.65 10.59
C SER A 8 3.47 -25.45 10.72
N HIS A 9 3.67 -24.96 11.94
CA HIS A 9 4.61 -23.89 12.21
C HIS A 9 6.03 -24.44 12.36
N GLN A 10 6.92 -24.10 11.42
CA GLN A 10 8.34 -24.39 11.53
C GLN A 10 9.07 -23.14 12.02
N MET A 11 9.74 -23.25 13.17
CA MET A 11 10.58 -22.17 13.68
C MET A 11 11.97 -22.28 13.05
N PRO A 12 12.53 -21.19 12.51
CA PRO A 12 13.90 -21.21 12.04
C PRO A 12 14.84 -21.49 13.21
N SER A 13 15.95 -22.18 12.93
CA SER A 13 16.95 -22.41 13.97
C SER A 13 17.54 -21.08 14.44
N VAL A 14 17.85 -21.00 15.73
CA VAL A 14 18.55 -19.84 16.29
C VAL A 14 19.88 -19.68 15.53
N ARG A 15 20.14 -18.47 14.99
CA ARG A 15 21.33 -18.08 14.21
C ARG A 15 21.49 -18.69 12.80
N THR A 16 20.40 -19.10 12.13
CA THR A 16 20.44 -19.43 10.69
C THR A 16 19.72 -18.37 9.84
N PRO A 17 20.34 -17.19 9.60
CA PRO A 17 19.73 -16.11 8.79
C PRO A 17 19.35 -16.58 7.38
N GLN A 18 20.07 -17.57 6.83
CA GLN A 18 19.84 -18.15 5.51
C GLN A 18 18.41 -18.66 5.31
N GLN A 19 17.73 -19.11 6.37
CA GLN A 19 16.35 -19.58 6.30
C GLN A 19 15.35 -18.44 6.07
N ASN A 20 15.68 -17.21 6.49
CA ASN A 20 14.86 -16.01 6.30
C ASN A 20 15.34 -15.08 5.18
N ASP A 21 16.49 -15.37 4.56
CA ASP A 21 17.14 -14.53 3.55
C ASP A 21 16.21 -14.10 2.41
N VAL A 22 15.30 -14.97 1.97
CA VAL A 22 14.35 -14.64 0.89
C VAL A 22 13.34 -13.59 1.35
N VAL A 23 12.78 -13.77 2.55
CA VAL A 23 11.81 -12.85 3.14
C VAL A 23 12.48 -11.52 3.46
N GLU A 24 13.67 -11.53 4.04
CA GLU A 24 14.42 -10.32 4.39
C GLU A 24 14.80 -9.50 3.16
N ARG A 25 15.27 -10.15 2.09
CA ARG A 25 15.56 -9.46 0.82
C ARG A 25 14.32 -8.81 0.24
N ARG A 26 13.18 -9.51 0.25
CA ARG A 26 11.94 -8.99 -0.30
C ARG A 26 11.39 -7.82 0.53
N ASN A 27 11.44 -7.94 1.86
CA ASN A 27 11.03 -6.86 2.76
C ASN A 27 11.89 -5.62 2.57
N ARG A 28 13.22 -5.77 2.43
CA ARG A 28 14.11 -4.65 2.12
C ARG A 28 13.71 -3.96 0.81
N THR A 29 13.43 -4.72 -0.25
CA THR A 29 12.98 -4.15 -1.53
C THR A 29 11.67 -3.36 -1.40
N PHE A 30 10.71 -3.83 -0.59
CA PHE A 30 9.47 -3.09 -0.35
C PHE A 30 9.69 -1.81 0.44
N VAL A 31 10.54 -1.84 1.46
CA VAL A 31 10.90 -0.65 2.25
C VAL A 31 11.59 0.40 1.38
N GLU A 32 12.55 0.01 0.54
CA GLU A 32 13.24 0.94 -0.37
C GLU A 32 12.30 1.53 -1.43
N ALA A 33 11.38 0.72 -1.97
CA ALA A 33 10.36 1.22 -2.89
C ALA A 33 9.39 2.20 -2.19
N ALA A 34 8.95 1.89 -0.97
CA ALA A 34 8.10 2.78 -0.19
C ALA A 34 8.80 4.11 0.14
N ARG A 35 10.08 4.07 0.51
CA ARG A 35 10.90 5.29 0.71
C ARG A 35 10.93 6.15 -0.55
N THR A 36 11.19 5.53 -1.70
CA THR A 36 11.19 6.22 -3.00
C THR A 36 9.81 6.84 -3.30
N MET A 37 8.72 6.11 -3.07
CA MET A 37 7.36 6.62 -3.26
C MET A 37 7.05 7.83 -2.39
N LEU A 38 7.41 7.79 -1.10
CA LEU A 38 7.21 8.91 -0.17
C LEU A 38 8.00 10.15 -0.59
N ILE A 39 9.29 9.98 -0.94
CA ILE A 39 10.14 11.09 -1.39
C ILE A 39 9.61 11.70 -2.68
N PHE A 40 9.28 10.85 -3.67
CA PHE A 40 8.76 11.29 -4.97
C PHE A 40 7.47 12.08 -4.85
N SER A 41 6.54 11.62 -4.01
CA SER A 41 5.24 12.27 -3.80
C SER A 41 5.27 13.43 -2.79
N ARG A 42 6.42 13.68 -2.14
CA ARG A 42 6.53 14.58 -0.97
C ARG A 42 5.52 14.25 0.12
N ALA A 43 5.17 12.97 0.25
CA ALA A 43 4.18 12.51 1.21
C ALA A 43 4.78 12.45 2.64
N PRO A 44 3.95 12.73 3.66
CA PRO A 44 4.39 12.65 5.04
C PRO A 44 4.72 11.22 5.48
N LEU A 45 5.70 11.09 6.38
CA LEU A 45 6.21 9.78 6.83
C LEU A 45 5.14 8.90 7.49
N PHE A 46 4.09 9.46 8.09
CA PHE A 46 3.03 8.66 8.71
C PHE A 46 2.30 7.75 7.70
N LEU A 47 2.40 8.02 6.40
CA LEU A 47 1.86 7.20 5.32
C LEU A 47 2.75 6.00 4.94
N TRP A 48 3.83 5.74 5.70
CA TRP A 48 4.77 4.66 5.39
C TRP A 48 4.11 3.28 5.24
N ALA A 49 3.11 2.95 6.06
CA ALA A 49 2.42 1.67 5.98
C ALA A 49 1.64 1.53 4.66
N GLU A 50 0.99 2.61 4.22
CA GLU A 50 0.26 2.65 2.96
C GLU A 50 1.22 2.63 1.75
N ALA A 51 2.38 3.28 1.86
CA ALA A 51 3.43 3.22 0.85
C ALA A 51 4.00 1.79 0.70
N ILE A 52 4.25 1.08 1.81
CA ILE A 52 4.68 -0.33 1.79
C ILE A 52 3.62 -1.23 1.18
N ALA A 53 2.35 -1.03 1.54
CA ALA A 53 1.24 -1.79 0.96
C ALA A 53 1.17 -1.58 -0.56
N THR A 54 1.33 -0.35 -1.03
CA THR A 54 1.36 0.01 -2.45
C THR A 54 2.56 -0.59 -3.18
N ALA A 55 3.75 -0.54 -2.57
CA ALA A 55 4.95 -1.19 -3.11
C ALA A 55 4.75 -2.71 -3.25
N CYS A 56 4.21 -3.37 -2.23
CA CYS A 56 3.89 -4.79 -2.26
C CYS A 56 2.86 -5.10 -3.36
N PHE A 57 1.77 -4.34 -3.42
CA PHE A 57 0.68 -4.55 -4.37
C PHE A 57 1.13 -4.44 -5.82
N THR A 58 1.89 -3.38 -6.14
CA THR A 58 2.39 -3.09 -7.49
C THR A 58 3.44 -4.12 -7.90
N GLN A 59 4.48 -4.33 -7.08
CA GLN A 59 5.56 -5.23 -7.42
C GLN A 59 5.12 -6.68 -7.54
N ASN A 60 4.17 -7.15 -6.75
CA ASN A 60 3.66 -8.52 -6.86
C ASN A 60 2.88 -8.76 -8.16
N ARG A 61 2.41 -7.68 -8.81
CA ARG A 61 1.66 -7.73 -10.08
C ARG A 61 2.47 -7.33 -11.30
N SER A 62 3.61 -6.66 -11.13
CA SER A 62 4.41 -6.15 -12.25
C SER A 62 5.79 -6.79 -12.39
N ILE A 63 6.41 -7.27 -11.30
CA ILE A 63 7.75 -7.87 -11.38
C ILE A 63 7.63 -9.31 -11.83
N ILE A 64 8.26 -9.61 -12.98
CA ILE A 64 8.35 -10.95 -13.52
C ILE A 64 9.46 -11.73 -12.78
N HIS A 65 9.09 -12.87 -12.21
CA HIS A 65 10.05 -13.80 -11.65
C HIS A 65 10.77 -14.55 -12.78
N ARG A 66 12.04 -14.20 -13.04
CA ARG A 66 12.82 -14.70 -14.20
C ARG A 66 12.75 -16.21 -14.40
N ARG A 67 12.78 -17.01 -13.33
CA ARG A 67 12.73 -18.48 -13.40
C ARG A 67 11.43 -19.02 -14.01
N PHE A 68 10.30 -18.35 -13.76
CA PHE A 68 8.98 -18.84 -14.15
C PHE A 68 8.36 -18.03 -15.29
N ASN A 69 8.99 -16.91 -15.67
CA ASN A 69 8.47 -15.93 -16.61
C ASN A 69 7.02 -15.50 -16.28
N LYS A 70 6.70 -15.45 -14.98
CA LYS A 70 5.38 -15.12 -14.42
C LYS A 70 5.54 -14.16 -13.24
N THR A 71 4.51 -13.37 -12.96
CA THR A 71 4.46 -12.52 -11.77
C THR A 71 4.12 -13.34 -10.51
N PRO A 72 4.51 -12.91 -9.30
CA PRO A 72 4.06 -13.55 -8.06
C PRO A 72 2.54 -13.70 -7.96
N TYR A 73 1.78 -12.71 -8.46
CA TYR A 73 0.33 -12.78 -8.53
C TYR A 73 -0.17 -13.91 -9.43
N GLU A 74 0.44 -14.10 -10.61
CA GLU A 74 0.12 -15.22 -11.51
C GLU A 74 0.45 -16.57 -10.91
N LEU A 75 1.54 -16.68 -10.17
CA LEU A 75 1.95 -17.94 -9.54
C LEU A 75 0.99 -18.40 -8.43
N ILE A 76 0.32 -17.45 -7.77
CA ILE A 76 -0.59 -17.75 -6.65
C ILE A 76 -2.04 -17.89 -7.12
N ASN A 77 -2.47 -17.10 -8.11
CA ASN A 77 -3.87 -17.02 -8.53
C ASN A 77 -4.14 -17.66 -9.89
N ASP A 78 -3.11 -18.21 -10.56
CA ASP A 78 -3.14 -18.76 -11.91
C ASP A 78 -3.81 -17.84 -12.96
N ARG A 79 -3.77 -16.52 -12.71
CA ARG A 79 -4.43 -15.49 -13.50
C ARG A 79 -3.50 -14.31 -13.73
N LYS A 80 -3.44 -13.82 -14.97
CA LYS A 80 -2.71 -12.59 -15.29
C LYS A 80 -3.31 -11.39 -14.55
N PRO A 81 -2.51 -10.58 -13.84
CA PRO A 81 -3.02 -9.38 -13.21
C PRO A 81 -3.42 -8.38 -14.30
N ASN A 82 -4.58 -7.75 -14.13
CA ASN A 82 -4.83 -6.50 -14.82
C ASN A 82 -3.97 -5.41 -14.14
N ILE A 83 -3.19 -4.67 -14.91
CA ILE A 83 -2.31 -3.60 -14.43
C ILE A 83 -2.72 -2.21 -14.94
N SER A 84 -3.77 -2.12 -15.76
CA SER A 84 -4.20 -0.84 -16.37
C SER A 84 -4.72 0.18 -15.35
N TYR A 85 -5.16 -0.29 -14.17
CA TYR A 85 -5.65 0.54 -13.07
C TYR A 85 -4.57 0.91 -12.05
N LEU A 86 -3.29 0.56 -12.31
CA LEU A 86 -2.23 0.96 -11.40
C LEU A 86 -2.01 2.48 -11.48
N HIS A 87 -2.14 3.14 -10.33
CA HIS A 87 -1.88 4.55 -10.15
C HIS A 87 -0.58 4.79 -9.39
N VAL A 88 0.04 5.92 -9.69
CA VAL A 88 1.26 6.38 -9.01
C VAL A 88 0.91 6.82 -7.59
N PHE A 89 1.67 6.37 -6.60
CA PHE A 89 1.54 6.80 -5.21
C PHE A 89 1.65 8.33 -5.12
N GLY A 90 0.70 8.98 -4.44
CA GLY A 90 0.60 10.43 -4.34
C GLY A 90 0.05 11.12 -5.59
N ALA A 91 -0.47 10.39 -6.58
CA ALA A 91 -1.12 11.00 -7.73
C ALA A 91 -2.37 11.80 -7.31
N LEU A 92 -2.56 12.95 -7.94
CA LEU A 92 -3.77 13.75 -7.77
C LEU A 92 -5.00 12.94 -8.22
N CYS A 93 -6.04 12.95 -7.40
CA CYS A 93 -7.31 12.30 -7.70
C CYS A 93 -8.47 13.11 -7.12
N TYR A 94 -9.67 12.83 -7.63
CA TYR A 94 -10.90 13.47 -7.20
C TYR A 94 -11.84 12.42 -6.60
N PRO A 95 -11.64 12.01 -5.33
CA PRO A 95 -12.56 11.10 -4.67
C PRO A 95 -13.98 11.68 -4.69
N LYS A 96 -14.93 10.84 -5.08
CA LYS A 96 -16.34 11.19 -5.09
C LYS A 96 -16.79 11.46 -3.65
N ILE A 97 -17.44 12.60 -3.44
CA ILE A 97 -18.09 12.92 -2.17
C ILE A 97 -19.43 12.15 -2.18
N ASP A 98 -19.60 11.16 -1.31
CA ASP A 98 -20.85 10.40 -1.19
C ASP A 98 -21.83 11.01 -0.16
N ARG A 99 -21.68 12.30 0.16
CA ARG A 99 -22.58 13.00 1.10
C ARG A 99 -23.94 13.23 0.43
N GLU A 100 -25.02 12.92 1.14
CA GLU A 100 -26.39 13.05 0.64
C GLU A 100 -26.79 14.51 0.38
N ASP A 101 -26.12 15.47 1.01
CA ASP A 101 -26.41 16.92 0.91
C ASP A 101 -25.73 17.64 -0.28
N ILE A 102 -25.40 16.93 -1.36
CA ILE A 102 -24.89 17.59 -2.58
C ILE A 102 -26.06 18.33 -3.25
N ARG A 103 -26.16 19.64 -2.97
CA ARG A 103 -27.03 20.57 -3.70
C ARG A 103 -26.78 20.42 -5.21
N LYS A 104 -27.81 20.68 -6.05
CA LYS A 104 -27.85 20.47 -7.52
C LYS A 104 -26.61 20.92 -8.32
N LEU A 105 -25.81 21.87 -7.80
CA LEU A 105 -24.58 22.43 -8.40
C LEU A 105 -23.33 22.35 -7.49
N GLY A 106 -23.37 21.60 -6.39
CA GLY A 106 -22.24 21.46 -5.47
C GLY A 106 -21.09 20.63 -6.07
N ALA A 107 -19.87 20.86 -5.56
CA ALA A 107 -18.71 20.04 -5.92
C ALA A 107 -19.00 18.56 -5.60
N LYS A 108 -18.83 17.69 -6.60
CA LYS A 108 -19.08 16.23 -6.49
C LYS A 108 -17.85 15.43 -6.07
N GLY A 109 -16.70 16.08 -5.96
CA GLY A 109 -15.44 15.49 -5.53
C GLY A 109 -14.57 16.52 -4.83
N ASP A 110 -13.78 16.06 -3.87
CA ASP A 110 -12.73 16.87 -3.25
C ASP A 110 -11.39 16.60 -3.95
N ILE A 111 -10.43 17.49 -3.80
CA ILE A 111 -9.06 17.24 -4.25
C ILE A 111 -8.37 16.33 -3.24
N GLY A 112 -7.85 15.20 -3.72
CA GLY A 112 -7.11 14.26 -2.91
C GLY A 112 -5.91 13.64 -3.60
N PHE A 113 -5.21 12.80 -2.85
CA PHE A 113 -4.04 12.06 -3.29
C PHE A 113 -4.29 10.57 -3.17
N PHE A 114 -3.89 9.80 -4.19
CA PHE A 114 -3.91 8.35 -4.15
C PHE A 114 -2.87 7.85 -3.14
N ILE A 115 -3.27 7.04 -2.15
CA ILE A 115 -2.36 6.53 -1.13
C ILE A 115 -2.14 5.02 -1.30
N SER A 116 -3.19 4.24 -1.52
CA SER A 116 -3.02 2.78 -1.61
C SER A 116 -4.17 2.06 -2.27
N TYR A 117 -3.98 0.76 -2.47
CA TYR A 117 -5.00 -0.16 -2.96
C TYR A 117 -5.73 -0.81 -1.78
N CYS A 118 -7.03 -1.03 -1.92
CA CYS A 118 -7.82 -1.72 -0.93
C CYS A 118 -7.47 -3.21 -0.91
N VAL A 119 -7.27 -3.76 0.30
CA VAL A 119 -6.97 -5.19 0.49
C VAL A 119 -8.19 -6.07 0.17
N LYS A 120 -9.41 -5.52 0.32
CA LYS A 120 -10.68 -6.26 0.14
C LYS A 120 -11.24 -6.21 -1.28
N CYS A 121 -10.81 -5.24 -2.10
CA CYS A 121 -11.35 -5.04 -3.44
C CYS A 121 -10.24 -4.63 -4.39
N SER A 122 -10.03 -5.42 -5.46
CA SER A 122 -8.95 -5.25 -6.43
C SER A 122 -9.04 -3.96 -7.25
N THR A 123 -10.19 -3.30 -7.27
CA THR A 123 -10.45 -2.05 -8.00
C THR A 123 -10.64 -0.84 -7.09
N CYS A 124 -10.73 -1.03 -5.78
CA CYS A 124 -10.91 0.06 -4.84
C CYS A 124 -9.54 0.59 -4.39
N SER A 125 -9.42 1.91 -4.33
CA SER A 125 -8.24 2.62 -3.84
C SER A 125 -8.58 3.45 -2.61
N ARG A 126 -7.59 3.62 -1.73
CA ARG A 126 -7.64 4.60 -0.65
C ARG A 126 -7.05 5.90 -1.13
N THR A 127 -7.75 6.99 -0.82
CA THR A 127 -7.35 8.35 -1.14
C THR A 127 -7.33 9.18 0.14
N LEU A 128 -6.48 10.19 0.20
CA LEU A 128 -6.48 11.21 1.25
C LEU A 128 -7.04 12.48 0.66
N SER A 129 -8.12 13.02 1.20
CA SER A 129 -8.56 14.35 0.81
C SER A 129 -7.60 15.40 1.37
N SER A 130 -7.45 16.54 0.70
CA SER A 130 -6.61 17.63 1.18
C SER A 130 -7.11 18.19 2.51
N SER A 131 -8.42 18.11 2.76
CA SER A 131 -9.04 18.50 4.03
C SER A 131 -8.62 17.57 5.19
N ASP A 132 -8.50 16.26 4.94
CA ASP A 132 -8.05 15.26 5.93
C ASP A 132 -6.54 15.40 6.26
N VAL A 133 -5.71 15.72 5.26
CA VAL A 133 -4.25 15.90 5.45
C VAL A 133 -3.96 16.96 6.52
N ASN A 134 -4.65 18.10 6.45
CA ASN A 134 -4.46 19.20 7.39
C ASN A 134 -4.89 18.80 8.81
N GLY A 135 -5.99 18.05 8.97
CA GLY A 135 -6.44 17.54 10.26
C GLY A 135 -5.47 16.54 10.89
N ILE A 136 -4.88 15.65 10.08
CA ILE A 136 -3.89 14.67 10.55
C ILE A 136 -2.56 15.35 10.89
N TYR A 137 -2.08 16.27 10.05
CA TYR A 137 -0.83 17.00 10.28
C TYR A 137 -0.88 17.79 11.60
N ASN A 138 -1.97 18.49 11.86
CA ASN A 138 -2.15 19.27 13.09
C ASN A 138 -2.20 18.36 14.33
N ASN A 139 -2.87 17.21 14.26
CA ASN A 139 -2.89 16.23 15.36
C ASN A 139 -1.51 15.61 15.62
N CYS A 140 -0.75 15.26 14.58
CA CYS A 140 0.60 14.73 14.72
C CYS A 140 1.57 15.78 15.30
N LYS A 141 1.44 17.05 14.91
CA LYS A 141 2.26 18.15 15.47
C LYS A 141 1.99 18.37 16.96
N HIS A 142 0.72 18.29 17.39
CA HIS A 142 0.38 18.37 18.81
C HIS A 142 0.96 17.21 19.62
N ARG A 143 0.94 15.97 19.10
CA ARG A 143 1.57 14.82 19.77
C ARG A 143 3.10 14.89 19.86
N SER A 144 3.73 15.62 18.96
CA SER A 144 5.19 15.76 18.91
C SER A 144 5.71 16.82 19.88
N ASN A 145 4.85 17.76 20.30
CA ASN A 145 5.18 18.86 21.22
C ASN A 145 4.78 18.56 22.68
N THR A 146 4.30 17.35 22.98
CA THR A 146 3.89 16.90 24.32
C THR A 146 4.84 15.86 24.94
N ASN A 147 6.05 15.70 24.39
CA ASN A 147 7.12 14.88 24.97
C ASN A 147 8.30 15.74 25.38
#